data_AF-A0A553WHH5-F1
#
_entry.id   AF-A0A553WHH5-F1
#
_cell.length_a   1.000
_cell.length_b   1.000
_cell.length_c   1.000
_cell.angle_alpha   90.00
_cell.angle_beta   90.00
_cell.angle_gamma   90.00
#
_symmetry.space_group_name_H-M   'P 1'
#
loop_
_entity.id
_entity.type
_entity.pdbx_description
1 polymer ?
#
loop_
_entity_poly.entity_id
_entity_poly.type
_entity_poly.pdbx_seq_one_letter_code
_entity_poly.pdbx_strand_id
1 'polypeptide(L)' 'MKPRKPLADGFDPIGPFHPYVVMGAVLLLDLLAILLVLSALTYAGDRIEDMIWPGGKEWVDL' A
#
# COMPACT_ATOMS: atom_id res chain seq x y z
N MET A 1 10.64 25.98 -27.02
CA MET A 1 9.79 26.32 -25.85
C MET A 1 10.60 27.20 -24.93
N LYS A 2 10.05 28.30 -24.39
CA LYS A 2 10.77 29.12 -23.39
C LYS A 2 10.72 28.37 -22.04
N PRO A 3 11.82 28.27 -21.29
CA PRO A 3 11.80 27.65 -19.97
C PRO A 3 10.88 28.42 -19.03
N ARG A 4 10.00 27.71 -18.31
CA ARG A 4 9.12 28.29 -17.29
C ARG A 4 9.98 28.67 -16.07
N LYS A 5 9.67 29.81 -15.43
CA LYS A 5 10.32 30.17 -14.16
C LYS A 5 9.93 29.13 -13.09
N PRO A 6 10.85 28.69 -12.22
CA PRO A 6 10.52 27.80 -11.11
C PRO A 6 9.35 28.36 -10.29
N LEU A 7 8.46 27.49 -9.80
CA LEU A 7 7.46 27.90 -8.81
C LEU A 7 8.14 28.28 -7.50
N ALA A 8 7.45 29.06 -6.66
CA ALA A 8 8.01 29.61 -5.42
C ALA A 8 8.48 28.54 -4.43
N ASP A 9 7.87 27.36 -4.47
CA ASP A 9 8.23 26.17 -3.70
C ASP A 9 9.25 25.27 -4.42
N GLY A 10 9.57 25.56 -5.68
CA GLY A 10 10.51 24.78 -6.51
C GLY A 10 9.95 23.46 -7.04
N PHE A 11 8.66 23.17 -6.84
CA PHE A 11 8.05 21.90 -7.23
C PHE A 11 7.11 22.05 -8.42
N ASP A 12 7.10 21.07 -9.32
CA ASP A 12 6.11 21.03 -10.40
C ASP A 12 4.82 20.34 -9.90
N PRO A 13 3.64 21.00 -9.96
CA PRO A 13 2.41 20.43 -9.45
C PRO A 13 1.96 19.24 -10.30
N ILE A 14 1.27 18.29 -9.65
CA ILE A 14 0.67 17.14 -10.32
C ILE A 14 -0.84 17.39 -10.35
N GLY A 15 -1.33 17.90 -11.49
CA GLY A 15 -2.70 18.39 -11.60
C GLY A 15 -2.95 19.56 -10.63
N PRO A 16 -4.04 19.54 -9.83
CA PRO A 16 -4.32 20.58 -8.85
C PRO A 16 -3.59 20.38 -7.50
N PHE A 17 -2.78 19.33 -7.34
CA PHE A 17 -2.22 18.92 -6.06
C PHE A 17 -0.72 19.23 -5.92
N HIS A 18 -0.32 19.54 -4.68
CA HIS A 18 1.09 19.68 -4.31
C HIS A 18 1.80 18.31 -4.39
N PRO A 19 3.02 18.19 -4.93
CA PRO A 19 3.68 16.89 -5.15
C PRO A 19 3.82 16.02 -3.90
N TYR A 20 4.10 16.61 -2.74
CA TYR A 20 4.12 15.86 -1.48
C TYR A 20 2.78 15.23 -1.08
N VAL A 21 1.65 15.84 -1.44
CA VAL A 21 0.33 15.25 -1.20
C VAL A 21 0.14 14.02 -2.08
N VAL A 22 0.51 14.12 -3.35
CA VAL A 22 0.44 13.00 -4.29
C VAL A 22 1.38 11.87 -3.87
N MET A 23 2.62 12.21 -3.50
CA MET A 23 3.60 11.24 -2.98
C MET A 23 3.08 10.54 -1.73
N GLY A 24 2.52 11.28 -0.77
CA GLY A 24 1.93 10.70 0.44
C GLY A 24 0.76 9.76 0.13
N ALA A 25 -0.10 10.13 -0.83
CA ALA A 25 -1.21 9.28 -1.26
C ALA A 25 -0.73 7.98 -1.93
N VAL A 26 0.30 8.05 -2.77
CA VAL A 26 0.91 6.87 -3.40
C VAL A 26 1.53 5.96 -2.34
N LEU A 27 2.31 6.50 -1.40
CA LEU A 27 2.90 5.71 -0.32
C LEU A 27 1.84 5.03 0.55
N LEU A 28 0.73 5.72 0.83
CA LEU A 28 -0.38 5.13 1.58
C LEU A 28 -1.04 3.99 0.80
N LEU A 29 -1.26 4.17 -0.51
CA LEU A 29 -1.81 3.12 -1.37
C LEU A 29 -0.89 1.90 -1.43
N ASP A 30 0.42 2.12 -1.57
CA ASP A 30 1.43 1.05 -1.57
C ASP A 30 1.42 0.28 -0.25
N LEU A 31 1.33 0.99 0.88
CA LEU A 31 1.25 0.36 2.19
C LEU A 31 -0.03 -0.49 2.34
N LEU A 32 -1.17 0.00 1.85
CA LEU A 32 -2.42 -0.76 1.83
C LEU A 32 -2.32 -2.00 0.95
N ALA A 33 -1.67 -1.88 -0.22
CA ALA A 33 -1.44 -3.02 -1.10
C ALA A 33 -0.56 -4.08 -0.42
N ILE A 34 0.51 -3.67 0.26
CA ILE A 34 1.37 -4.58 1.03
C ILE A 34 0.57 -5.27 2.14
N LEU A 35 -0.20 -4.52 2.92
CA LEU A 35 -1.04 -5.08 3.99
C LEU A 35 -2.07 -6.08 3.44
N LEU A 36 -2.67 -5.79 2.28
CA LEU A 36 -3.61 -6.70 1.62
C LEU A 36 -2.93 -8.01 1.22
N VAL A 37 -1.75 -7.94 0.59
CA VAL A 37 -0.98 -9.13 0.20
C VAL A 37 -0.60 -9.96 1.42
N LEU A 38 -0.08 -9.33 2.47
CA LEU A 38 0.28 -10.03 3.70
C LEU A 38 -0.93 -10.71 4.34
N SER A 39 -2.06 -10.00 4.43
CA SER A 39 -3.30 -10.56 4.98
C SER A 39 -3.80 -11.76 4.17
N ALA A 40 -3.76 -11.67 2.83
CA ALA A 40 -4.15 -12.77 1.96
C ALA A 40 -3.22 -13.99 2.12
N LEU A 41 -1.91 -13.77 2.26
CA LEU A 41 -0.95 -14.85 2.52
C LEU A 41 -1.17 -15.50 3.89
N THR A 42 -1.40 -14.70 4.93
CA THR A 42 -1.69 -15.22 6.27
C THR A 42 -2.97 -16.05 6.27
N TYR A 43 -4.04 -15.55 5.67
CA TYR A 43 -5.30 -16.28 5.56
C TYR A 43 -5.16 -17.57 4.73
N ALA A 44 -4.44 -17.53 3.60
CA ALA A 44 -4.19 -18.72 2.81
C ALA A 44 -3.34 -19.75 3.57
N GLY A 45 -2.35 -19.30 4.33
CA GLY A 45 -1.51 -20.16 5.17
C GLY A 45 -2.33 -20.87 6.24
N ASP A 46 -3.18 -20.14 6.94
CA ASP A 46 -4.11 -20.65 7.96
C ASP A 46 -5.04 -21.72 7.38
N ARG A 47 -5.69 -21.43 6.24
CA ARG A 47 -6.54 -22.41 5.53
C ARG A 47 -5.81 -23.67 5.09
N ILE A 48 -4.56 -23.55 4.67
CA ILE A 48 -3.74 -24.71 4.27
C ILE A 48 -3.32 -25.52 5.50
N GLU A 49 -2.97 -24.83 6.60
CA GLU A 49 -2.64 -25.46 7.88
C GLU A 49 -3.83 -26.29 8.39
N ASP A 50 -5.04 -25.74 8.40
CA ASP A 50 -6.27 -26.45 8.79
C ASP A 50 -6.51 -27.73 7.98
N MET A 51 -6.21 -27.70 6.67
CA MET A 51 -6.38 -28.87 5.80
C MET A 51 -5.37 -29.98 6.10
N ILE A 52 -4.18 -29.65 6.58
CA ILE A 52 -3.08 -30.58 6.84
C ILE A 52 -3.11 -31.05 8.30
N TRP A 53 -3.40 -30.14 9.22
CA TRP A 53 -3.33 -30.31 10.67
C TRP A 53 -4.58 -29.71 11.34
N PRO A 54 -5.73 -30.41 11.30
CA PRO A 54 -6.95 -29.90 11.90
C PRO A 54 -6.83 -29.81 13.43
N GLY A 55 -7.20 -28.66 14.00
CA GLY A 55 -7.13 -28.39 15.45
C GLY A 55 -5.77 -27.87 15.94
N GLY A 56 -4.96 -27.35 15.03
CA GLY A 56 -3.73 -26.61 15.34
C GLY A 56 -3.97 -25.26 16.00
N LYS A 57 -2.91 -24.47 16.13
CA LYS A 57 -3.02 -23.11 16.65
C LYS A 57 -3.49 -22.21 15.51
N GLU A 58 -4.63 -21.55 15.67
CA GLU A 58 -5.16 -20.60 14.68
C GLU A 58 -4.31 -19.33 14.60
N TRP A 59 -4.05 -18.86 13.38
CA TRP A 59 -3.26 -17.66 13.12
C TRP A 59 -4.17 -16.46 12.86
N VAL A 60 -5.41 -16.73 12.46
CA VAL A 60 -6.45 -15.73 12.21
C VAL A 60 -7.78 -16.25 12.75
N ASP A 61 -8.34 -15.57 13.75
CA ASP A 61 -9.73 -15.83 14.20
C ASP A 61 -10.69 -15.08 13.25
N LEU A 62 -11.35 -15.78 12.32
CA LEU A 62 -12.37 -15.23 11.41
C LEU A 62 -13.72 -15.93 11.53
#